data_AF-A0A2E6KQW6-F1
#
_entry.id   AF-A0A2E6KQW6-F1
#
_cell.length_a   1.000
_cell.length_b   1.000
_cell.length_c   1.000
_cell.angle_alpha   90.00
_cell.angle_beta   90.00
_cell.angle_gamma   90.00
#
_symmetry.space_group_name_H-M   'P 1'
#
loop_
_entity.id
_entity.type
_entity.pdbx_description
1 polymer ?
#
loop_
_entity_poly.entity_id
_entity_poly.type
_entity_poly.pdbx_seq_one_letter_code
_entity_poly.pdbx_strand_id
1 'polypeptide(L)'
;MEETTLSQLSKDFSAGKVDKDKYIEKRQRLIRKIISGSVILKDKNYIPHKSIKNRKSSSNIKKIMNLQNRRPLYIAIITLVIISVILITSVFVSQQYS
;
A
#
# COMPACT_ATOMS: atom_id res chain seq x y z
N MET A 1 12.93 29.29 28.35
CA MET A 1 13.84 28.19 27.96
C MET A 1 13.16 27.44 26.83
N GLU A 2 13.77 27.32 25.65
CA GLU A 2 13.17 26.57 24.53
C GLU A 2 12.95 25.10 24.94
N GLU A 3 11.70 24.65 24.86
CA GLU A 3 11.36 23.24 25.08
C GLU A 3 11.84 22.42 23.87
N THR A 4 13.05 21.89 23.97
CA THR A 4 13.58 20.95 22.99
C THR A 4 12.75 19.67 23.01
N THR A 5 11.98 19.44 21.95
CA THR A 5 11.20 18.21 21.81
C THR A 5 12.11 17.04 21.42
N LEU A 6 11.68 15.80 21.72
CA LEU A 6 12.39 14.59 21.30
C LEU A 6 12.63 14.55 19.77
N SER A 7 11.69 15.10 18.99
CA SER A 7 11.81 15.18 17.53
C SER A 7 12.93 16.13 17.10
N GLN A 8 13.03 17.31 17.74
CA GLN A 8 14.10 18.27 17.48
C GLN A 8 15.47 17.67 17.86
N LEU A 9 15.55 17.04 19.04
CA LEU A 9 16.79 16.41 19.52
C LEU A 9 17.27 15.29 18.59
N SER A 10 16.34 14.49 18.05
CA SER A 10 16.68 13.46 17.05
C SER A 10 17.21 14.07 15.76
N LYS A 11 16.60 15.18 15.29
CA LYS A 11 17.01 15.87 14.07
C LYS A 11 18.41 16.47 14.22
N ASP A 12 18.71 17.05 15.39
CA ASP A 12 20.01 17.66 15.66
C ASP A 12 21.13 16.61 15.80
N PHE A 13 20.83 15.43 16.34
CA PHE A 13 21.77 14.30 16.36
C PHE A 13 22.06 13.78 14.94
N SER A 14 21.02 13.56 14.12
CA SER A 14 21.19 13.16 12.71
C SER A 14 21.95 14.18 11.87
N ALA A 15 21.83 15.47 12.20
CA ALA A 15 22.59 16.54 11.56
C ALA A 15 24.03 16.70 12.09
N GLY A 16 24.47 15.84 13.01
CA GLY A 16 25.80 15.90 13.63
C GLY A 16 26.02 17.11 14.56
N LYS A 17 24.95 17.82 14.94
CA LYS A 17 25.02 19.03 15.79
C LYS A 17 25.13 18.70 17.28
N VAL A 18 24.86 17.44 17.65
CA VAL A 18 24.89 16.96 19.04
C VAL A 18 25.71 15.69 19.09
N ASP A 19 26.66 15.67 20.01
CA ASP A 19 27.48 14.49 20.29
C ASP A 19 26.65 13.35 20.90
N LYS A 20 27.09 12.10 20.70
CA LYS A 20 26.38 10.89 21.12
C LYS A 20 26.09 10.87 22.63
N ASP A 21 27.05 11.26 23.46
CA ASP A 21 26.89 11.21 24.91
C ASP A 21 25.89 12.27 25.39
N LYS A 22 25.99 13.48 24.82
CA LYS A 22 25.03 14.57 25.06
C LYS A 22 23.62 14.24 24.56
N TYR A 23 23.50 13.49 23.46
CA TYR A 23 22.21 13.03 22.94
C TYR A 23 21.54 12.06 23.91
N ILE A 24 22.28 11.07 24.43
CA ILE A 24 21.75 10.08 25.38
C ILE A 24 21.26 10.75 26.66
N GLU A 25 22.07 11.64 27.25
CA GLU A 25 21.72 12.35 28.48
C GLU A 25 20.44 13.19 28.30
N LYS A 26 20.38 14.00 27.24
CA LYS A 26 19.21 14.84 26.95
C LYS A 26 17.97 14.00 26.64
N ARG A 27 18.11 12.90 25.91
CA ARG A 27 17.01 12.00 25.57
C ARG A 27 16.41 11.35 26.82
N GLN A 28 17.25 10.85 27.73
CA GLN A 28 16.79 10.28 29.00
C GLN A 28 16.08 11.33 29.87
N ARG A 29 16.62 12.55 29.96
CA ARG A 29 15.98 13.64 30.71
C ARG A 29 14.60 14.00 30.15
N LEU A 30 14.46 14.07 28.82
CA LEU A 30 13.17 14.35 28.16
C LEU A 30 12.17 13.21 28.35
N ILE A 31 12.60 11.95 28.23
CA ILE A 31 11.74 10.78 28.48
C ILE A 31 11.24 10.76 29.92
N ARG A 32 12.14 10.97 30.90
CA ARG A 32 11.75 11.03 32.32
C ARG A 32 10.73 12.14 32.59
N LYS A 33 10.89 13.31 31.96
CA LYS A 33 9.92 14.42 32.07
C LYS A 33 8.54 14.09 31.47
N ILE A 34 8.50 13.34 30.37
CA ILE A 34 7.25 12.88 29.75
C ILE A 34 6.57 11.84 30.64
N ILE A 35 7.33 10.85 31.14
CA ILE A 35 6.81 9.79 32.03
C ILE A 35 6.31 10.38 33.35
N SER A 36 7.00 11.37 33.91
CA SER A 36 6.60 12.01 35.16
C SER A 36 5.36 12.91 35.05
N GLY A 37 4.72 12.98 33.87
CA GLY A 37 3.58 13.86 33.61
C GLY A 37 3.88 15.35 33.73
N SER A 38 5.16 15.73 33.84
CA SER A 38 5.57 17.15 33.97
C SER A 38 5.51 17.90 32.64
N VAL A 39 5.47 17.15 31.53
CA VAL A 39 5.24 17.68 30.19
C VAL A 39 3.84 17.26 29.79
N ILE A 40 2.90 18.22 29.87
CA ILE A 40 1.62 18.10 29.21
C ILE A 40 1.95 18.02 27.72
N LEU A 41 1.86 16.82 27.14
CA LEU A 41 1.83 16.67 25.70
C LEU A 41 0.63 17.49 25.24
N LYS A 42 0.86 18.75 24.84
CA LYS A 42 -0.15 19.52 24.12
C LYS A 42 -0.70 18.57 23.07
N ASP A 43 -2.02 18.47 22.98
CA ASP A 43 -2.73 17.80 21.89
C ASP A 43 -2.25 18.43 20.58
N LYS A 44 -1.08 17.97 20.12
CA LYS A 44 -0.68 18.11 18.75
C LYS A 44 -1.74 17.28 18.09
N ASN A 45 -2.62 17.94 17.36
CA ASN A 45 -3.49 17.34 16.36
C ASN A 45 -2.63 16.41 15.53
N TYR A 46 -2.41 15.19 16.02
CA TYR A 46 -1.82 14.13 15.27
C TYR A 46 -2.93 13.78 14.32
N ILE A 47 -2.92 14.47 13.20
CA ILE A 47 -3.68 14.07 12.04
C ILE A 47 -2.89 12.85 11.58
N PRO A 48 -3.34 11.61 11.88
CA PRO A 48 -2.71 10.45 11.28
C PRO A 48 -2.65 10.75 9.80
N HIS A 49 -1.49 10.51 9.18
CA HIS A 49 -1.37 10.65 7.73
C HIS A 49 -2.46 9.74 7.18
N LYS A 50 -3.61 10.34 6.79
CA LYS A 50 -4.69 9.61 6.14
C LYS A 50 -3.92 8.95 5.02
N SER A 51 -3.88 7.61 5.00
CA SER A 51 -3.49 6.96 3.78
C SER A 51 -4.37 7.65 2.76
N ILE A 52 -3.77 8.49 1.94
CA ILE A 52 -4.46 9.08 0.81
C ILE A 52 -4.64 7.82 -0.02
N LYS A 53 -5.71 7.05 0.28
CA LYS A 53 -6.28 6.06 -0.61
C LYS A 53 -6.55 6.91 -1.82
N ASN A 54 -5.59 6.87 -2.72
CA ASN A 54 -5.45 7.75 -3.84
C ASN A 54 -6.77 7.62 -4.59
N ARG A 55 -7.69 8.57 -4.37
CA ARG A 55 -8.97 8.67 -5.09
C ARG A 55 -8.73 9.02 -6.57
N LYS A 56 -7.49 8.91 -7.06
CA LYS A 56 -7.07 9.14 -8.44
C LYS A 56 -7.18 7.91 -9.35
N SER A 57 -7.86 6.83 -8.96
CA SER A 57 -7.78 5.60 -9.76
C SER A 57 -9.06 4.76 -9.82
N SER A 58 -10.26 5.28 -9.53
CA SER A 58 -11.48 4.47 -9.75
C SER A 58 -11.59 4.00 -11.21
N SER A 59 -11.32 4.91 -12.16
CA SER A 59 -11.33 4.58 -13.60
C SER A 59 -10.20 3.62 -13.98
N ASN A 60 -8.99 3.84 -13.49
CA ASN A 60 -7.83 3.00 -13.80
C ASN A 60 -7.91 1.63 -13.12
N ILE A 61 -8.41 1.52 -11.89
CA ILE A 61 -8.71 0.24 -11.23
C ILE A 61 -9.82 -0.50 -11.96
N LYS A 62 -10.93 0.18 -12.34
CA LYS A 62 -11.97 -0.43 -13.19
C LYS A 62 -11.41 -0.91 -14.53
N LYS A 63 -10.54 -0.12 -15.16
CA LYS A 63 -9.87 -0.48 -16.43
C LYS A 63 -8.94 -1.68 -16.23
N ILE A 64 -8.12 -1.71 -15.19
CA ILE A 64 -7.23 -2.85 -14.87
C ILE A 64 -8.05 -4.11 -14.57
N MET A 65 -9.12 -4.01 -13.78
CA MET A 65 -10.03 -5.12 -13.48
C MET A 65 -10.74 -5.64 -14.74
N ASN A 66 -11.18 -4.74 -15.62
CA ASN A 66 -11.78 -5.11 -16.90
C ASN A 66 -10.74 -5.77 -17.84
N LEU A 67 -9.49 -5.27 -17.90
CA LEU A 67 -8.42 -5.89 -18.68
C LEU A 67 -8.00 -7.27 -18.15
N GLN A 68 -7.92 -7.45 -16.83
CA GLN A 68 -7.57 -8.72 -16.20
C GLN A 68 -8.65 -9.78 -16.38
N ASN A 69 -9.94 -9.41 -16.33
CA ASN A 69 -11.04 -10.34 -16.60
C ASN A 69 -11.22 -10.63 -18.10
N ARG A 70 -10.90 -9.71 -19.02
CA ARG A 70 -11.13 -9.92 -20.46
C ARG A 70 -10.24 -11.00 -21.07
N ARG A 71 -8.98 -11.10 -20.64
CA ARG A 71 -8.00 -12.06 -21.19
C ARG A 71 -8.40 -13.53 -20.95
N PRO A 72 -8.67 -13.99 -19.71
CA PRO A 72 -9.09 -15.36 -19.47
C PRO A 72 -10.47 -15.66 -20.09
N LEU A 73 -11.38 -14.68 -20.12
CA LEU A 73 -12.70 -14.84 -20.74
C LEU A 73 -12.58 -15.07 -22.25
N TYR A 74 -11.70 -14.32 -22.93
CA TYR A 74 -11.48 -14.47 -24.37
C TYR A 74 -10.86 -15.83 -24.73
N ILE A 75 -9.91 -16.31 -23.91
CA ILE A 75 -9.33 -17.64 -24.05
C ILE A 75 -10.41 -18.72 -23.90
N ALA A 76 -11.28 -18.60 -22.90
CA ALA A 76 -12.39 -19.55 -22.67
C ALA A 76 -13.42 -19.56 -23.83
N ILE A 77 -13.71 -18.41 -24.43
CA ILE A 77 -14.62 -18.34 -25.58
C ILE A 77 -14.00 -19.03 -26.80
N ILE A 78 -12.71 -18.77 -27.08
CA ILE A 78 -12.01 -19.40 -28.21
C ILE A 78 -11.97 -20.93 -28.06
N THR A 79 -11.61 -21.43 -26.89
CA THR A 79 -11.54 -22.88 -26.65
C THR A 79 -12.90 -23.55 -26.84
N LEU A 80 -13.97 -22.91 -26.37
CA LEU A 80 -15.33 -23.42 -26.51
C LEU A 80 -15.78 -23.48 -27.98
N VAL A 81 -15.40 -22.48 -28.79
CA VAL A 81 -15.66 -22.48 -30.23
C VAL A 81 -14.90 -23.61 -30.93
N ILE A 82 -13.61 -23.82 -30.62
CA ILE A 82 -12.82 -24.89 -31.23
C ILE A 82 -13.43 -26.26 -30.94
N ILE A 83 -13.80 -26.52 -29.69
CA ILE A 83 -14.44 -27.78 -29.28
C ILE A 83 -15.76 -27.98 -30.04
N SER A 84 -16.55 -26.93 -30.18
CA SER A 84 -17.83 -26.98 -30.90
C SER A 84 -17.63 -27.31 -32.39
N VAL A 85 -16.62 -26.71 -33.04
CA VAL A 85 -16.30 -27.01 -34.44
C VAL A 85 -15.86 -28.45 -34.62
N ILE A 86 -15.02 -28.98 -33.73
CA ILE A 86 -14.57 -30.39 -33.77
C ILE A 86 -15.75 -31.35 -33.61
N LEU A 87 -16.71 -31.04 -32.72
CA LEU A 87 -17.91 -31.84 -32.53
C LEU A 87 -18.82 -31.82 -33.76
N ILE A 88 -18.98 -30.66 -34.40
CA ILE A 88 -19.80 -30.55 -35.60
C ILE A 88 -19.14 -31.34 -36.75
N THR A 89 -17.84 -31.15 -36.98
CA THR A 89 -17.14 -31.87 -38.05
C THR A 89 -17.12 -33.38 -37.81
N SER A 90 -16.98 -33.85 -36.56
CA SER A 90 -17.06 -35.28 -36.27
C SER A 90 -18.43 -35.86 -36.56
N VAL A 91 -19.52 -35.15 -36.20
CA VAL A 91 -20.90 -35.58 -36.52
C VAL A 91 -21.14 -35.61 -38.03
N PHE A 92 -20.69 -34.59 -38.77
CA PHE A 92 -20.83 -34.55 -40.23
C PHE A 92 -20.02 -35.64 -40.93
N VAL A 93 -18.78 -35.88 -40.48
CA VAL A 93 -17.94 -36.98 -40.97
C VAL A 93 -18.60 -38.31 -40.68
N SER A 94 -19.08 -38.55 -39.46
CA SER A 94 -19.79 -39.78 -39.10
C SER A 94 -21.07 -40.01 -39.92
N GLN A 95 -21.80 -38.94 -40.31
CA GLN A 95 -22.95 -39.07 -41.21
C GLN A 95 -22.58 -39.36 -42.66
N GLN A 96 -21.40 -38.95 -43.12
CA GLN A 96 -20.95 -39.18 -44.50
C GLN A 96 -20.35 -40.57 -44.71
N TYR A 97 -19.91 -41.24 -43.64
CA TYR A 97 -19.39 -42.61 -43.65
C TYR A 97 -20.39 -43.65 -43.09
N SER A 98 -21.64 -43.26 -42.84
CA SER A 98 -22.75 -44.17 -42.47
C SER A 98 -23.74 -44.34 -43.61
#